data_AF-A0A2T5MET6-F1
#
_entry.id   AF-A0A2T5MET6-F1
#
_cell.length_a   1.000
_cell.length_b   1.000
_cell.length_c   1.000
_cell.angle_alpha   90.00
_cell.angle_beta   90.00
_cell.angle_gamma   90.00
#
_symmetry.space_group_name_H-M   'P 1'
#
loop_
_entity.id
_entity.type
_entity.pdbx_description
1 polymer ?
#
loop_
_entity_poly.entity_id
_entity_poly.type
_entity_poly.pdbx_seq_one_letter_code
_entity_poly.pdbx_strand_id
1 'polypeptide(L)'
;MYKTLLLIVLVVVLCLGATVGFFNAQTVEFYYLFGSAHLPLIALVIFVFGFAVVITLALTMTRIFGLKREIRRLHRQLRDSQTELRNLRDLPLNQEQK
;
A
#
# COMPACT_ATOMS: atom_id res chain seq x y z
N MET A 1 4.54 3.04 29.78
CA MET A 1 4.65 4.38 29.14
C MET A 1 4.10 4.40 27.72
N TYR A 2 4.61 3.61 26.76
CA TYR A 2 4.10 3.58 25.38
C TYR A 2 2.60 3.25 25.26
N LYS A 3 2.11 2.25 26.01
CA LYS A 3 0.68 1.87 26.03
C LYS A 3 -0.23 3.01 26.49
N THR A 4 0.20 3.74 27.52
CA THR A 4 -0.54 4.91 28.05
C THR A 4 -0.55 6.05 27.05
N LEU A 5 0.59 6.33 26.41
CA LEU A 5 0.67 7.33 25.34
C LEU A 5 -0.26 6.99 24.17
N LEU A 6 -0.28 5.72 23.74
CA LEU A 6 -1.17 5.26 22.69
C LEU A 6 -2.64 5.41 23.07
N LEU A 7 -2.99 5.11 24.32
CA LEU A 7 -4.36 5.31 24.82
C LEU A 7 -4.74 6.79 24.83
N ILE A 8 -3.85 7.68 25.29
CA ILE A 8 -4.09 9.14 25.26
C ILE A 8 -4.31 9.61 23.82
N VAL A 9 -3.45 9.19 22.89
CA VAL A 9 -3.59 9.53 21.46
C VAL A 9 -4.92 9.01 20.90
N LEU A 10 -5.30 7.77 21.23
CA LEU A 10 -6.57 7.19 20.81
C LEU A 10 -7.76 8.02 21.32
N VAL A 11 -7.76 8.39 22.60
CA VAL A 11 -8.81 9.21 23.20
C VAL A 11 -8.89 10.58 22.52
N VAL A 12 -7.74 11.23 22.29
CA VAL A 12 -7.68 12.51 21.58
C VAL A 12 -8.26 12.39 20.18
N VAL A 13 -7.86 11.36 19.41
CA VAL A 13 -8.37 11.12 18.06
C VAL A 13 -9.87 10.86 18.07
N LEU A 14 -10.38 10.08 19.01
CA LEU A 14 -11.83 9.83 19.15
C LEU A 14 -12.60 11.10 19.50
N CYS A 15 -12.10 11.90 20.44
CA CYS A 15 -12.71 13.18 20.78
C CYS A 15 -12.74 14.12 19.58
N LEU A 16 -11.63 14.27 18.85
CA LEU A 16 -11.56 15.09 17.65
C LEU A 16 -12.52 14.59 16.57
N GLY A 17 -12.55 13.27 16.31
CA GLY A 17 -13.47 12.67 15.35
C GLY A 17 -14.94 12.89 15.72
N ALA A 18 -15.29 12.74 16.99
CA ALA A 18 -16.63 13.00 17.50
C ALA A 18 -17.01 14.48 17.37
N THR A 19 -16.12 15.41 17.73
CA THR A 19 -16.33 16.86 17.57
C THR A 19 -16.56 17.22 16.10
N VAL A 20 -15.66 16.77 15.20
CA VAL A 20 -15.80 17.03 13.76
C VAL A 20 -17.10 16.44 13.23
N GLY A 21 -17.43 15.21 13.62
CA GLY A 21 -18.66 14.54 13.17
C GLY A 21 -19.92 15.24 13.66
N PHE A 22 -19.96 15.68 14.92
CA PHE A 22 -21.09 16.41 15.48
C PHE A 22 -21.32 17.75 14.77
N PHE A 23 -20.28 18.57 14.64
CA PHE A 23 -20.40 19.89 14.01
C PHE A 23 -20.61 19.84 12.49
N ASN A 24 -20.32 18.70 11.85
CA ASN A 24 -20.54 18.48 10.41
C ASN A 24 -21.67 17.45 10.14
N ALA A 25 -22.55 17.22 11.10
CA ALA A 25 -23.73 16.37 10.92
C ALA A 25 -24.85 17.05 10.12
N GLN A 26 -24.67 18.33 9.75
CA GLN A 26 -25.63 19.07 8.92
C GLN A 26 -25.90 18.34 7.60
N THR A 27 -27.17 18.24 7.25
CA THR A 27 -27.61 17.64 5.98
C THR A 27 -27.40 18.64 4.84
N VAL A 28 -26.75 18.20 3.78
CA VAL A 28 -26.52 18.96 2.55
C VAL A 28 -27.16 18.25 1.37
N GLU A 29 -27.64 19.00 0.38
CA GLU A 29 -28.03 18.44 -0.90
C GLU A 29 -26.78 18.18 -1.75
N PHE A 30 -26.56 16.91 -2.10
CA PHE A 30 -25.43 16.46 -2.88
C PHE A 30 -25.88 16.04 -4.27
N TYR A 31 -25.44 16.76 -5.29
CA TYR A 31 -25.69 16.44 -6.69
C TYR A 31 -24.62 15.47 -7.21
N TYR A 32 -25.06 14.36 -7.78
CA TYR A 32 -24.24 13.39 -8.49
C TYR A 32 -24.69 13.29 -9.95
N LEU A 33 -23.99 12.48 -10.75
CA LEU A 33 -24.17 12.44 -12.21
C LEU A 33 -25.62 12.20 -12.69
N PHE A 34 -26.46 11.58 -11.87
CA PHE A 34 -27.81 11.15 -12.26
C PHE A 34 -28.91 11.63 -11.29
N GLY A 35 -28.62 12.57 -10.38
CA GLY A 35 -29.60 13.06 -9.42
C GLY A 35 -29.02 13.82 -8.24
N SER A 36 -29.83 14.00 -7.21
CA SER A 36 -29.39 14.57 -5.93
C SER A 36 -29.88 13.75 -4.74
N ALA A 37 -29.13 13.80 -3.64
CA ALA A 37 -29.46 13.14 -2.38
C ALA A 37 -29.14 14.06 -1.20
N HIS A 38 -29.93 13.96 -0.14
CA HIS A 38 -29.71 14.71 1.10
C HIS A 38 -28.90 13.85 2.06
N LEU A 39 -27.65 14.25 2.33
CA LEU A 39 -26.71 13.46 3.12
C LEU A 39 -26.02 14.34 4.16
N PRO A 40 -25.66 13.80 5.35
CA PRO A 40 -24.82 14.52 6.30
C PRO A 40 -23.45 14.83 5.68
N LEU A 41 -22.98 16.07 5.85
CA LEU A 41 -21.69 16.50 5.30
C LEU A 41 -20.54 15.58 5.74
N ILE A 42 -20.52 15.19 7.02
CA ILE A 42 -19.50 14.28 7.55
C ILE A 42 -19.48 12.92 6.82
N ALA A 43 -20.64 12.40 6.41
CA ALA A 43 -20.70 11.12 5.71
C ALA A 43 -20.02 11.20 4.35
N LEU A 44 -20.21 12.31 3.62
CA LEU A 44 -19.54 12.57 2.35
C LEU A 44 -18.02 12.69 2.53
N VAL A 45 -17.57 13.42 3.55
CA VAL A 45 -16.13 13.60 3.82
C VAL A 45 -15.46 12.26 4.15
N ILE A 46 -16.05 11.47 5.04
CA ILE A 46 -15.52 10.14 5.40
C ILE A 46 -15.50 9.23 4.18
N PHE A 47 -16.56 9.25 3.36
CA PHE A 47 -16.64 8.42 2.16
C PHE A 47 -15.53 8.78 1.16
N VAL A 48 -15.38 10.06 0.82
CA VAL A 48 -14.35 10.51 -0.14
C VAL A 48 -12.95 10.21 0.37
N PHE A 49 -12.67 10.47 1.65
CA PHE A 49 -11.39 10.16 2.26
C PHE A 49 -11.10 8.64 2.23
N GLY A 50 -12.06 7.83 2.68
CA GLY A 50 -11.93 6.37 2.67
C GLY A 50 -11.74 5.82 1.26
N PHE A 51 -12.48 6.34 0.28
CA PHE A 51 -12.37 5.96 -1.11
C PHE A 51 -10.97 6.29 -1.68
N ALA A 52 -10.44 7.47 -1.39
CA ALA A 52 -9.07 7.85 -1.78
C ALA A 52 -8.00 6.96 -1.14
N VAL A 53 -8.16 6.60 0.14
CA VAL A 53 -7.26 5.65 0.83
C VAL A 53 -7.30 4.28 0.17
N VAL A 54 -8.49 3.75 -0.13
CA VAL A 54 -8.65 2.45 -0.78
C VAL A 54 -8.03 2.44 -2.18
N ILE A 55 -8.27 3.47 -2.99
CA ILE A 55 -7.65 3.60 -4.32
C ILE A 55 -6.13 3.65 -4.19
N THR A 56 -5.61 4.49 -3.30
CA THR A 56 -4.16 4.63 -3.09
C THR A 56 -3.55 3.31 -2.66
N LEU A 57 -4.19 2.59 -1.74
CA LEU A 57 -3.74 1.28 -1.30
C LEU A 57 -3.74 0.28 -2.46
N ALA A 58 -4.79 0.23 -3.27
CA ALA A 58 -4.86 -0.66 -4.42
C ALA A 58 -3.73 -0.36 -5.43
N LEU A 59 -3.51 0.90 -5.77
CA LEU A 59 -2.46 1.32 -6.71
C LEU A 59 -1.05 1.06 -6.18
N THR A 60 -0.80 1.32 -4.91
CA THR A 60 0.53 1.06 -4.31
C THR A 60 0.80 -0.44 -4.16
N MET A 61 -0.23 -1.22 -3.82
CA MET A 61 -0.12 -2.65 -3.65
C MET A 61 0.21 -3.36 -4.98
N THR A 62 -0.44 -2.98 -6.09
CA THR A 62 -0.10 -3.54 -7.41
C THR A 62 1.35 -3.29 -7.79
N ARG A 63 1.86 -2.07 -7.53
CA ARG A 63 3.27 -1.73 -7.72
C ARG A 63 4.18 -2.60 -6.85
N ILE A 64 3.92 -2.69 -5.55
CA ILE A 64 4.72 -3.51 -4.62
C ILE A 64 4.77 -4.98 -5.06
N PHE A 65 3.65 -5.55 -5.54
CA PHE A 65 3.64 -6.91 -6.07
C PHE A 65 4.51 -7.05 -7.33
N GLY A 66 4.49 -6.07 -8.23
CA GLY A 66 5.39 -6.03 -9.39
C GLY A 66 6.86 -6.06 -8.97
N LEU A 67 7.25 -5.18 -8.05
CA LEU A 67 8.62 -5.11 -7.53
C LEU A 67 9.04 -6.42 -6.84
N LYS A 68 8.16 -7.04 -6.04
CA LYS A 68 8.44 -8.34 -5.42
C LYS A 68 8.67 -9.44 -6.44
N ARG A 69 7.93 -9.44 -7.56
CA ARG A 69 8.13 -10.40 -8.66
C ARG A 69 9.46 -10.17 -9.37
N GLU A 70 9.81 -8.91 -9.62
CA GLU A 70 11.08 -8.53 -10.23
C GLU A 70 12.27 -8.95 -9.35
N ILE A 71 12.26 -8.65 -8.06
CA ILE A 71 13.30 -9.08 -7.11
C ILE A 71 13.50 -10.60 -7.16
N ARG A 72 12.41 -11.38 -7.17
CA ARG A 72 12.48 -12.85 -7.27
C ARG A 72 13.10 -13.31 -8.59
N ARG A 73 12.77 -12.66 -9.71
CA ARG A 73 13.35 -12.94 -11.02
C ARG A 73 14.85 -12.64 -11.03
N LEU A 74 15.25 -11.46 -10.55
CA LEU A 74 16.65 -11.04 -10.51
C LEU A 74 17.49 -11.95 -9.63
N HIS A 75 17.00 -12.34 -8.45
CA HIS A 75 17.70 -13.32 -7.60
C HIS A 75 17.88 -14.68 -8.27
N ARG A 76 16.91 -15.14 -9.08
CA ARG A 76 17.04 -16.38 -9.84
C ARG A 76 18.12 -16.26 -10.90
N GLN A 77 18.10 -15.19 -11.70
CA GLN A 77 19.10 -14.91 -12.73
C GLN A 77 20.52 -14.80 -12.16
N LEU A 78 20.67 -14.12 -11.01
CA LEU A 78 21.95 -14.01 -10.31
C LEU A 78 22.49 -15.40 -9.92
N ARG A 79 21.64 -16.26 -9.35
CA ARG A 79 22.03 -17.59 -8.92
C ARG A 79 22.41 -18.50 -10.09
N ASP A 80 21.66 -18.42 -11.18
CA ASP A 80 21.94 -19.19 -12.39
C ASP A 80 23.29 -18.76 -12.99
N SER A 81 23.53 -17.45 -13.13
CA SER A 81 24.82 -16.91 -13.61
C SER A 81 26.01 -17.26 -12.70
N GLN A 82 25.84 -17.19 -11.37
CA GLN A 82 26.88 -17.64 -10.43
C GLN A 82 27.19 -19.13 -10.56
N THR A 83 26.18 -19.95 -10.86
CA THR A 83 26.36 -21.40 -11.07
C THR A 83 27.12 -21.66 -12.37
N GLU A 84 26.80 -20.95 -13.45
CA GLU A 84 27.55 -21.03 -14.72
C GLU A 84 29.01 -20.61 -14.56
N LEU A 85 29.27 -19.48 -13.89
CA LEU A 85 30.65 -19.04 -13.61
C LEU A 85 31.43 -20.06 -12.79
N ARG A 86 30.78 -20.70 -11.80
CA ARG A 86 31.42 -21.77 -11.02
C ARG A 86 31.73 -22.99 -11.88
N ASN A 87 30.76 -23.44 -12.68
CA ASN A 87 30.96 -24.57 -13.59
C ASN A 87 32.07 -24.29 -14.61
N LEU A 88 32.14 -23.08 -15.16
CA LEU A 88 33.20 -22.66 -16.08
C LEU A 88 34.58 -22.57 -15.40
N ARG A 89 34.64 -22.13 -14.14
CA ARG A 89 35.89 -22.11 -13.37
C ARG A 89 36.39 -23.51 -13.04
N ASP A 90 35.48 -24.45 -12.84
CA ASP A 90 35.79 -25.83 -12.49
C ASP A 90 36.03 -26.70 -13.75
N LEU A 91 35.97 -26.13 -14.96
CA LEU A 91 36.35 -26.84 -16.18
C LEU A 91 37.87 -27.15 -16.15
N PRO A 92 38.27 -28.42 -16.36
CA PRO A 92 39.69 -28.75 -16.44
C PRO A 92 40.30 -28.07 -17.68
N LEU A 93 41.35 -27.27 -17.47
CA LEU A 93 42.10 -26.52 -18.50
C LEU A 93 42.84 -27.40 -19.53
N ASN A 94 42.49 -28.67 -19.69
CA ASN A 94 43.29 -29.64 -20.45
C ASN A 94 42.50 -30.32 -21.57
N GLN A 95 41.82 -29.53 -22.41
CA GLN A 95 41.22 -30.04 -23.66
C GLN A 95 42.06 -29.75 -24.91
N GLU A 96 43.28 -29.23 -24.78
CA GLU A 96 44.24 -29.08 -25.89
C GLU A 96 45.36 -30.14 -25.92
N GLN A 97 45.03 -31.40 -25.63
CA GLN A 97 45.92 -32.51 -26.01
C GLN A 97 45.12 -33.65 -26.64
N LYS A 98 44.70 -33.46 -27.90
CA LYS A 98 44.83 -34.50 -28.93
C LYS A 98 44.68 -33.93 -30.35
#